data_AF-A0A0P1EDV6-F1
#
_entry.id   AF-A0A0P1EDV6-F1
#
_cell.length_a   1.000
_cell.length_b   1.000
_cell.length_c   1.000
_cell.angle_alpha   90.00
_cell.angle_beta   90.00
_cell.angle_gamma   90.00
#
_symmetry.space_group_name_H-M   'P 1'
#
loop_
_entity.id
_entity.type
_entity.pdbx_description
1 polymer ?
#
loop_
_entity_poly.entity_id
_entity_poly.type
_entity_poly.pdbx_seq_one_letter_code
_entity_poly.pdbx_strand_id
1 'polypeptide(L)'
;MHEVLTAATEFDKDPGIGCLILTGNDRAFAAGADISELAVQTYATMQASDYFAEWDKFAGLSLPKVAAVSGHAPGGGCEVALMCDVILASDTAKFGQPKFKIGCIPGIGGTQRLTRLIGRARAMDMILTGRMIDASEALQMGLVSRWIPYRTPRERWPKPLQITLMILSVWRAPA
;
A
#
# COMPACT_ATOMS: atom_id res chain seq x y z
N MET A 1 12.95 0.76 1.75
CA MET A 1 12.41 0.16 3.00
C MET A 1 12.90 0.93 4.22
N HIS A 2 14.22 0.92 4.49
CA HIS A 2 14.81 1.57 5.66
C HIS A 2 14.38 3.03 5.86
N GLU A 3 14.44 3.87 4.81
CA GLU A 3 14.05 5.28 4.91
C GLU A 3 12.59 5.48 5.35
N VAL A 4 11.66 4.69 4.80
CA VAL A 4 10.24 4.74 5.16
C VAL A 4 10.05 4.33 6.63
N LEU A 5 10.75 3.29 7.07
CA LEU A 5 10.67 2.81 8.45
C LEU A 5 11.24 3.81 9.45
N THR A 6 12.39 4.41 9.15
CA THR A 6 13.01 5.43 10.00
C THR A 6 12.05 6.61 10.18
N ALA A 7 11.57 7.19 9.08
CA ALA A 7 10.66 8.33 9.14
C ALA A 7 9.34 7.99 9.85
N ALA A 8 8.73 6.84 9.53
CA ALA A 8 7.47 6.44 10.16
C ALA A 8 7.62 6.16 11.67
N THR A 9 8.77 5.62 12.09
CA THR A 9 9.08 5.38 13.51
C THR A 9 9.34 6.69 14.26
N GLU A 10 9.97 7.67 13.61
CA GLU A 10 10.12 9.02 14.18
C GLU A 10 8.75 9.69 14.34
N PHE A 11 7.89 9.61 13.32
CA PHE A 11 6.55 10.19 13.37
C PHE A 11 5.62 9.51 14.39
N ASP A 12 5.72 8.20 14.57
CA ASP A 12 4.96 7.45 15.59
C ASP A 12 5.32 7.87 17.03
N LYS A 13 6.49 8.47 17.24
CA LYS A 13 6.94 8.97 18.56
C LYS A 13 6.63 10.44 18.80
N ASP A 14 6.23 11.18 17.78
CA ASP A 14 5.96 12.62 17.88
C ASP A 14 4.48 12.85 18.29
N PRO A 15 4.21 13.35 19.51
CA PRO A 15 2.83 13.61 19.95
C PRO A 15 2.13 14.72 19.16
N GLY A 16 2.86 15.50 18.35
CA GLY A 16 2.31 16.49 17.44
C GLY A 16 1.74 15.91 16.14
N ILE A 17 2.00 14.62 15.84
CA ILE A 17 1.56 13.95 14.62
C ILE A 17 0.40 13.01 14.95
N GLY A 18 -0.76 13.22 14.30
CA GLY A 18 -1.97 12.41 14.53
C GLY A 18 -2.23 11.31 13.50
N CYS A 19 -1.53 11.32 12.37
CA CYS A 19 -1.72 10.35 11.29
C CYS A 19 -0.51 10.33 10.34
N LEU A 20 -0.16 9.13 9.85
CA LEU A 20 0.77 8.93 8.73
C LEU A 20 0.00 8.82 7.42
N ILE A 21 0.38 9.58 6.40
CA ILE A 21 -0.11 9.37 5.04
C ILE A 21 1.02 8.86 4.18
N LEU A 22 0.82 7.67 3.59
CA LEU A 22 1.74 7.09 2.62
C LEU A 22 1.18 7.29 1.22
N THR A 23 2.02 7.76 0.31
CA THR A 23 1.64 7.98 -1.09
C THR A 23 2.86 7.89 -2.01
N GLY A 24 2.60 7.78 -3.31
CA GLY A 24 3.62 7.82 -4.36
C GLY A 24 3.41 9.03 -5.27
N ASN A 25 3.55 8.81 -6.57
CA ASN A 25 3.31 9.83 -7.58
C ASN A 25 2.10 9.48 -8.47
N ASP A 26 1.87 10.27 -9.53
CA ASP A 26 0.71 10.08 -10.41
C ASP A 26 0.74 8.76 -11.21
N ARG A 27 1.92 8.17 -11.42
CA ARG A 27 2.11 6.94 -12.21
C ARG A 27 2.12 5.68 -11.36
N ALA A 28 2.74 5.75 -10.18
CA ALA A 28 2.89 4.62 -9.28
C ALA A 28 2.88 5.07 -7.83
N PHE A 29 2.14 4.32 -7.02
CA PHE A 29 2.22 4.37 -5.57
C PHE A 29 3.54 3.76 -5.10
N ALA A 30 3.79 2.51 -5.51
CA ALA A 30 5.05 1.81 -5.31
C ALA A 30 5.12 0.63 -6.30
N ALA A 31 6.23 0.51 -7.02
CA ALA A 31 6.39 -0.48 -8.09
C ALA A 31 6.70 -1.91 -7.61
N GLY A 32 6.74 -2.15 -6.30
CA GLY A 32 7.11 -3.44 -5.72
C GLY A 32 8.59 -3.52 -5.33
N ALA A 33 9.10 -4.73 -5.16
CA ALA A 33 10.50 -4.97 -4.83
C ALA A 33 11.39 -4.87 -6.09
N ASP A 34 12.66 -4.53 -5.89
CA ASP A 34 13.65 -4.59 -6.96
C ASP A 34 13.95 -6.04 -7.29
N ILE A 35 13.57 -6.46 -8.50
CA ILE A 35 13.77 -7.85 -8.96
C ILE A 35 15.25 -8.17 -9.11
N SER A 36 16.09 -7.18 -9.40
CA SER A 36 17.54 -7.36 -9.52
C SER A 36 18.17 -7.70 -8.18
N GLU A 37 17.70 -7.07 -7.09
CA GLU A 37 18.13 -7.38 -5.72
C GLU A 37 17.67 -8.78 -5.27
N LEU A 38 16.49 -9.22 -5.70
CA LEU A 38 15.94 -10.54 -5.36
C LEU A 38 16.57 -11.67 -6.19
N ALA A 39 16.92 -11.42 -7.46
CA ALA A 39 17.43 -12.44 -8.38
C ALA A 39 18.76 -13.06 -7.94
N VAL A 40 19.56 -12.34 -7.15
CA VAL A 40 20.86 -12.81 -6.63
C VAL A 40 20.77 -13.51 -5.28
N GLN A 41 19.58 -13.54 -4.66
CA GLN A 41 19.41 -14.14 -3.35
C GLN A 41 19.29 -15.67 -3.44
N THR A 42 19.79 -16.33 -2.40
CA THR A 42 19.57 -17.77 -2.19
C THR A 42 18.57 -17.96 -1.06
N TYR A 43 17.99 -19.16 -0.97
CA TYR A 43 17.18 -19.54 0.19
C TYR A 43 17.91 -19.27 1.52
N ALA A 44 19.18 -19.68 1.63
CA ALA A 44 19.96 -19.52 2.86
C ALA A 44 20.18 -18.05 3.22
N THR A 45 20.48 -17.18 2.26
CA THR A 45 20.68 -15.75 2.52
C THR A 45 19.37 -15.06 2.90
N MET A 46 18.26 -15.35 2.22
CA MET A 46 16.95 -14.80 2.57
C MET A 46 16.49 -15.25 3.94
N GLN A 47 16.68 -16.53 4.28
CA GLN A 47 16.30 -17.08 5.57
C GLN A 47 17.15 -16.49 6.70
N ALA A 48 18.48 -16.43 6.53
CA ALA A 48 19.37 -15.94 7.58
C ALA A 48 19.21 -14.44 7.85
N SER A 49 18.86 -13.66 6.83
CA SER A 49 18.66 -12.21 6.98
C SER A 49 17.26 -11.81 7.42
N ASP A 50 16.31 -12.75 7.40
CA ASP A 50 14.88 -12.47 7.55
C ASP A 50 14.45 -11.26 6.71
N TYR A 51 14.76 -11.34 5.41
CA TYR A 51 14.92 -10.21 4.48
C TYR A 51 13.80 -9.15 4.49
N PHE A 52 12.58 -9.55 4.88
CA PHE A 52 11.39 -8.71 4.87
C PHE A 52 10.83 -8.36 6.25
N ALA A 53 11.37 -8.90 7.34
CA ALA A 53 10.80 -8.76 8.69
C ALA A 53 10.74 -7.32 9.20
N GLU A 54 11.59 -6.43 8.71
CA GLU A 54 11.56 -5.01 9.09
C GLU A 54 10.22 -4.34 8.75
N TRP A 55 9.46 -4.87 7.77
CA TRP A 55 8.09 -4.39 7.51
C TRP A 55 7.09 -4.67 8.63
N ASP A 56 7.35 -5.65 9.50
CA ASP A 56 6.50 -5.89 10.67
C ASP A 56 6.57 -4.74 11.67
N LYS A 57 7.69 -4.00 11.71
CA LYS A 57 7.79 -2.76 12.50
C LYS A 57 6.83 -1.69 11.96
N PHE A 58 6.74 -1.52 10.64
CA PHE A 58 5.77 -0.58 10.03
C PHE A 58 4.33 -0.98 10.35
N ALA A 59 4.02 -2.27 10.23
CA ALA A 59 2.70 -2.79 10.54
C ALA A 59 2.34 -2.57 12.02
N GLY A 60 3.31 -2.66 12.92
CA GLY A 60 3.16 -2.50 14.37
C GLY A 60 3.12 -1.06 14.90
N LEU A 61 3.32 -0.03 14.05
CA LEU A 61 3.21 1.37 14.48
C LEU A 61 1.81 1.69 15.02
N SER A 62 1.77 2.50 16.09
CA SER A 62 0.54 2.86 16.80
C SER A 62 -0.24 3.99 16.13
N LEU A 63 0.46 4.84 15.37
CA LEU A 63 -0.10 5.94 14.61
C LEU A 63 -1.05 5.41 13.52
N PRO A 64 -2.25 6.01 13.35
CA PRO A 64 -3.12 5.69 12.23
C PRO A 64 -2.41 5.93 10.89
N LYS A 65 -2.47 4.94 9.98
CA LYS A 65 -1.81 4.93 8.68
C LYS A 65 -2.84 4.95 7.56
N VAL A 66 -2.69 5.88 6.62
CA VAL A 66 -3.55 5.98 5.43
C VAL A 66 -2.72 5.84 4.17
N ALA A 67 -3.06 4.87 3.32
CA ALA A 67 -2.50 4.75 1.98
C ALA A 67 -3.34 5.56 0.98
N ALA A 68 -2.76 6.61 0.42
CA ALA A 68 -3.34 7.38 -0.69
C ALA A 68 -2.75 6.85 -2.01
N VAL A 69 -3.46 5.93 -2.66
CA VAL A 69 -2.96 5.18 -3.81
C VAL A 69 -3.39 5.84 -5.11
N SER A 70 -2.41 6.26 -5.90
CA SER A 70 -2.57 6.68 -7.29
C SER A 70 -1.68 5.85 -8.19
N GLY A 71 -2.15 5.55 -9.40
CA GLY A 71 -1.40 4.73 -10.35
C GLY A 71 -1.15 3.30 -9.87
N HIS A 72 -0.04 2.72 -10.28
CA HIS A 72 0.25 1.30 -10.06
C HIS A 72 0.75 1.01 -8.63
N ALA A 73 0.16 -0.02 -8.00
CA ALA A 73 0.60 -0.61 -6.73
C ALA A 73 0.71 -2.14 -6.87
N PRO A 74 1.61 -2.68 -7.72
CA PRO A 74 1.80 -4.11 -7.85
C PRO A 74 2.62 -4.65 -6.68
N GLY A 75 2.29 -5.87 -6.28
CA GLY A 75 3.16 -6.68 -5.47
C GLY A 75 3.46 -6.05 -4.11
N GLY A 76 4.73 -5.75 -3.83
CA GLY A 76 5.13 -5.13 -2.56
C GLY A 76 4.44 -3.78 -2.33
N GLY A 77 4.17 -3.01 -3.38
CA GLY A 77 3.41 -1.77 -3.26
C GLY A 77 1.96 -2.00 -2.80
N CYS A 78 1.31 -3.05 -3.30
CA CYS A 78 -0.02 -3.45 -2.83
C CYS A 78 0.03 -3.87 -1.35
N GLU A 79 1.07 -4.62 -0.96
CA GLU A 79 1.19 -5.14 0.40
C GLU A 79 1.48 -4.04 1.42
N VAL A 80 2.29 -3.05 1.06
CA VAL A 80 2.51 -1.88 1.91
C VAL A 80 1.20 -1.08 2.07
N ALA A 81 0.41 -0.91 1.00
CA ALA A 81 -0.92 -0.30 1.14
C ALA A 81 -1.83 -1.13 2.07
N LEU A 82 -1.77 -2.46 1.99
CA LEU A 82 -2.50 -3.37 2.89
C LEU A 82 -2.02 -3.33 4.35
N MET A 83 -0.83 -2.78 4.64
CA MET A 83 -0.36 -2.54 6.01
C MET A 83 -0.95 -1.26 6.63
N CYS A 84 -1.53 -0.37 5.82
CA CYS A 84 -2.22 0.81 6.31
C CYS A 84 -3.63 0.46 6.79
N ASP A 85 -4.15 1.26 7.73
CA ASP A 85 -5.47 1.07 8.32
C ASP A 85 -6.59 1.47 7.35
N VAL A 86 -6.32 2.46 6.51
CA VAL A 86 -7.26 2.94 5.48
C VAL A 86 -6.55 3.02 4.14
N ILE A 87 -7.18 2.49 3.09
CA ILE A 87 -6.71 2.63 1.71
C ILE A 87 -7.72 3.46 0.93
N LEU A 88 -7.23 4.56 0.36
CA LEU A 88 -7.98 5.43 -0.55
C LEU A 88 -7.38 5.33 -1.95
N ALA A 89 -8.23 5.19 -2.95
CA ALA A 89 -7.81 5.05 -4.35
C ALA A 89 -8.24 6.25 -5.19
N SER A 90 -7.34 6.72 -6.04
CA SER A 90 -7.71 7.55 -7.19
C SER A 90 -8.37 6.72 -8.29
N ASP A 91 -8.93 7.39 -9.29
CA ASP A 91 -9.40 6.77 -10.54
C ASP A 91 -8.32 6.04 -11.35
N THR A 92 -7.04 6.38 -11.15
CA THR A 92 -5.92 5.73 -11.83
C THR A 92 -5.32 4.57 -11.04
N ALA A 93 -5.79 4.29 -9.83
CA ALA A 93 -5.22 3.25 -8.99
C ALA A 93 -5.41 1.85 -9.61
N LYS A 94 -4.33 1.06 -9.61
CA LYS A 94 -4.31 -0.34 -10.04
C LYS A 94 -3.59 -1.19 -9.00
N PHE A 95 -4.25 -2.24 -8.49
CA PHE A 95 -3.73 -3.13 -7.45
C PHE A 95 -3.54 -4.56 -7.96
N GLY A 96 -2.58 -5.30 -7.41
CA GLY A 96 -2.43 -6.71 -7.75
C GLY A 96 -1.27 -7.41 -7.07
N GLN A 97 -1.23 -8.74 -7.18
CA GLN A 97 -0.21 -9.61 -6.57
C GLN A 97 0.54 -10.44 -7.63
N PRO A 98 1.26 -9.83 -8.60
CA PRO A 98 1.81 -10.53 -9.77
C PRO A 98 3.05 -11.39 -9.49
N LYS A 99 3.37 -11.71 -8.21
CA LYS A 99 4.60 -12.47 -7.85
C LYS A 99 4.61 -13.87 -8.43
N PHE A 100 3.44 -14.45 -8.68
CA PHE A 100 3.34 -15.75 -9.33
C PHE A 100 4.06 -15.78 -10.69
N LYS A 101 4.06 -14.66 -11.42
CA LYS A 101 4.72 -14.53 -12.74
C LYS A 101 6.24 -14.67 -12.68
N ILE A 102 6.83 -14.50 -11.49
CA ILE A 102 8.28 -14.65 -11.25
C ILE A 102 8.58 -15.88 -10.37
N GLY A 103 7.63 -16.81 -10.22
CA GLY A 103 7.81 -18.02 -9.44
C GLY A 103 7.81 -17.80 -7.92
N CYS A 104 7.28 -16.67 -7.45
CA CYS A 104 7.22 -16.33 -6.02
C CYS A 104 5.79 -16.12 -5.53
N ILE A 105 5.61 -16.11 -4.21
CA ILE A 105 4.37 -15.70 -3.55
C ILE A 105 4.51 -14.28 -2.96
N PRO A 106 3.41 -13.60 -2.60
CA PRO A 106 3.49 -12.35 -1.84
C PRO A 106 4.27 -12.56 -0.52
N GLY A 107 5.31 -11.75 -0.31
CA GLY A 107 6.32 -11.97 0.73
C GLY A 107 6.30 -11.00 1.92
N ILE A 108 5.51 -9.92 1.85
CA ILE A 108 5.36 -8.95 2.95
C ILE A 108 3.90 -8.92 3.45
N GLY A 109 3.31 -10.11 3.57
CA GLY A 109 2.01 -10.33 4.20
C GLY A 109 0.78 -10.21 3.30
N GLY A 110 0.95 -10.11 1.97
CA GLY A 110 -0.16 -10.02 1.02
C GLY A 110 -1.09 -11.23 1.05
N THR A 111 -0.55 -12.44 1.24
CA THR A 111 -1.37 -13.66 1.40
C THR A 111 -2.29 -13.59 2.62
N GLN A 112 -1.87 -12.84 3.63
CA GLN A 112 -2.56 -12.73 4.91
C GLN A 112 -3.55 -11.57 4.93
N ARG A 113 -3.08 -10.36 4.64
CA ARG A 113 -3.87 -9.12 4.74
C ARG A 113 -4.92 -9.02 3.64
N LEU A 114 -4.56 -9.36 2.39
CA LEU A 114 -5.52 -9.35 1.28
C LEU A 114 -6.68 -10.32 1.54
N THR A 115 -6.36 -11.55 1.93
CA THR A 115 -7.35 -12.59 2.21
C THR A 115 -8.31 -12.20 3.33
N ARG A 116 -7.81 -11.56 4.40
CA ARG A 116 -8.65 -11.06 5.51
C ARG A 116 -9.54 -9.89 5.07
N LEU A 117 -9.07 -9.06 4.14
CA LEU A 117 -9.79 -7.87 3.71
C LEU A 117 -10.88 -8.15 2.68
N ILE A 118 -10.58 -8.96 1.65
CA ILE A 118 -11.51 -9.20 0.51
C ILE A 118 -12.04 -10.62 0.42
N GLY A 119 -11.69 -11.48 1.37
CA GLY A 119 -12.07 -12.88 1.40
C GLY A 119 -11.22 -13.78 0.49
N ARG A 120 -11.20 -15.07 0.80
CA ARG A 120 -10.34 -16.08 0.16
C ARG A 120 -10.51 -16.17 -1.35
N ALA A 121 -11.74 -16.19 -1.86
CA ALA A 121 -12.00 -16.43 -3.28
C ALA A 121 -11.36 -15.35 -4.16
N ARG A 122 -11.61 -14.08 -3.83
CA ARG A 122 -11.06 -12.92 -4.56
C ARG A 122 -9.56 -12.80 -4.39
N ALA A 123 -9.05 -13.04 -3.18
CA ALA A 123 -7.61 -13.01 -2.93
C ALA A 123 -6.87 -14.10 -3.73
N MET A 124 -7.38 -15.32 -3.79
CA MET A 124 -6.77 -16.42 -4.55
C MET A 124 -6.80 -16.17 -6.05
N ASP A 125 -7.89 -15.62 -6.57
CA ASP A 125 -7.96 -15.19 -7.97
C ASP A 125 -6.85 -14.17 -8.28
N MET A 126 -6.71 -13.10 -7.48
CA MET A 126 -5.64 -12.11 -7.68
C MET A 126 -4.22 -12.68 -7.52
N ILE A 127 -3.99 -13.56 -6.54
CA ILE A 127 -2.65 -14.11 -6.22
C ILE A 127 -2.22 -15.16 -7.25
N LEU A 128 -3.10 -16.09 -7.61
CA LEU A 128 -2.76 -17.22 -8.49
C LEU A 128 -2.73 -16.82 -9.97
N THR A 129 -3.52 -15.82 -10.37
CA THR A 129 -3.48 -15.30 -11.75
C THR A 129 -2.50 -14.14 -11.91
N GLY A 130 -2.18 -13.44 -10.82
CA GLY A 130 -1.40 -12.20 -10.86
C GLY A 130 -2.09 -11.08 -11.63
N ARG A 131 -3.43 -11.12 -11.78
CA ARG A 131 -4.19 -10.07 -12.46
C ARG A 131 -4.20 -8.77 -11.66
N MET A 132 -4.33 -7.67 -12.39
CA MET A 132 -4.49 -6.35 -11.79
C MET A 132 -5.98 -6.00 -11.72
N ILE A 133 -6.39 -5.33 -10.66
CA ILE A 133 -7.73 -4.77 -10.47
C ILE A 133 -7.66 -3.25 -10.46
N ASP A 134 -8.74 -2.59 -10.85
CA ASP A 134 -8.84 -1.14 -10.79
C ASP A 134 -9.52 -0.62 -9.53
N ALA A 135 -9.58 0.70 -9.38
CA ALA A 135 -10.17 1.34 -8.21
C ALA A 135 -11.66 0.99 -7.99
N SER A 136 -12.41 0.80 -9.07
CA SER A 136 -13.84 0.46 -8.99
C SER A 136 -14.03 -0.97 -8.50
N GLU A 137 -13.31 -1.92 -9.10
CA GLU A 137 -13.31 -3.31 -8.63
C GLU A 137 -12.77 -3.41 -7.19
N ALA A 138 -11.68 -2.71 -6.88
CA ALA A 138 -11.12 -2.67 -5.53
C ALA A 138 -12.12 -2.18 -4.48
N LEU A 139 -12.93 -1.18 -4.81
CA LEU A 139 -13.99 -0.68 -3.92
C LEU A 139 -15.09 -1.73 -3.74
N GLN A 140 -15.58 -2.33 -4.82
CA GLN A 140 -16.58 -3.40 -4.77
C GLN A 140 -16.09 -4.64 -4.01
N MET A 141 -14.78 -4.89 -4.05
CA MET A 141 -14.16 -6.00 -3.33
C MET A 141 -13.99 -5.75 -1.83
N GLY A 142 -14.05 -4.48 -1.39
CA GLY A 142 -13.72 -4.08 -0.02
C GLY A 142 -12.21 -3.86 0.21
N LEU A 143 -11.39 -3.82 -0.85
CA LEU A 143 -9.96 -3.57 -0.75
C LEU A 143 -9.67 -2.11 -0.38
N VAL A 144 -10.45 -1.17 -0.91
CA VAL A 144 -10.33 0.26 -0.60
C VAL A 144 -11.59 0.74 0.09
N SER A 145 -11.45 1.69 1.01
CA SER A 145 -12.59 2.25 1.74
C SER A 145 -13.36 3.26 0.89
N ARG A 146 -12.64 4.03 0.07
CA ARG A 146 -13.22 5.02 -0.83
C ARG A 146 -12.42 5.12 -2.13
N TRP A 147 -13.16 5.31 -3.21
CA TRP A 147 -12.64 5.76 -4.47
C TRP A 147 -12.93 7.27 -4.61
N ILE A 148 -11.89 8.06 -4.90
CA ILE A 148 -11.98 9.50 -5.06
C ILE A 148 -11.80 9.83 -6.54
N PRO A 149 -12.88 10.14 -7.28
CA PRO A 149 -12.77 10.53 -8.67
C PRO A 149 -12.06 11.87 -8.79
N TYR A 150 -11.26 12.05 -9.85
CA TYR A 150 -10.63 13.32 -10.14
C TYR A 150 -11.70 14.36 -10.50
N ARG A 151 -12.07 15.23 -9.56
CA ARG A 151 -12.88 16.42 -9.82
C ARG A 151 -12.38 17.60 -8.99
N THR A 152 -11.36 18.29 -9.47
CA THR A 152 -11.46 19.70 -9.91
C THR A 152 -10.08 20.27 -10.30
N PRO A 153 -9.98 21.05 -11.40
CA PRO A 153 -8.73 21.71 -11.83
C PRO A 153 -8.27 22.90 -10.97
N ARG A 154 -8.87 23.15 -9.80
CA ARG A 154 -8.70 24.44 -9.09
C ARG A 154 -7.50 24.51 -8.16
N GLU A 155 -6.82 23.40 -7.88
CA GLU A 155 -5.67 23.42 -6.99
C GLU A 155 -4.44 22.72 -7.59
N ARG A 156 -3.30 23.40 -7.44
CA ARG A 156 -1.98 23.17 -8.02
C ARG A 156 -1.28 21.88 -7.54
N TRP A 157 -2.00 20.98 -6.87
CA TRP A 157 -1.42 19.86 -6.13
C TRP A 157 -1.53 18.54 -6.91
N PRO A 158 -0.46 17.72 -6.96
CA PRO A 158 -0.49 16.38 -7.55
C PRO A 158 -1.54 15.48 -6.91
N LYS A 159 -2.07 14.49 -7.65
CA LYS A 159 -3.21 13.65 -7.22
C LYS A 159 -3.09 13.06 -5.81
N PRO A 160 -1.92 12.53 -5.40
CA PRO A 160 -1.62 12.16 -4.01
C PRO A 160 -2.05 13.17 -2.95
N LEU A 161 -1.71 14.45 -3.14
CA LEU A 161 -1.96 15.51 -2.18
C LEU A 161 -3.42 15.94 -2.14
N GLN A 162 -4.17 15.79 -3.23
CA GLN A 162 -5.61 16.02 -3.23
C GLN A 162 -6.35 14.98 -2.36
N ILE A 163 -5.91 13.72 -2.42
CA ILE A 163 -6.41 12.65 -1.53
C ILE A 163 -6.06 12.98 -0.07
N THR A 164 -4.83 13.42 0.19
CA THR A 164 -4.38 13.88 1.51
C THR A 164 -5.20 15.03 2.07
N LEU A 165 -5.51 16.05 1.25
CA LEU A 165 -6.33 17.19 1.66
C LEU A 165 -7.79 16.79 1.95
N MET A 166 -8.35 15.85 1.17
CA MET A 166 -9.64 15.24 1.48
C MET A 166 -9.60 14.48 2.81
N ILE A 167 -8.53 13.72 3.10
CA ILE A 167 -8.34 13.05 4.41
C ILE A 167 -8.35 14.07 5.54
N LEU A 168 -7.54 15.14 5.42
CA LEU A 168 -7.47 16.21 6.42
C LEU A 168 -8.82 16.92 6.62
N SER A 169 -9.63 17.06 5.56
CA SER A 169 -10.97 17.65 5.67
C SER A 169 -11.98 16.77 6.42
N VAL A 170 -11.79 15.45 6.38
CA VAL A 170 -12.64 14.46 7.08
C VAL A 170 -12.15 14.23 8.52
N TRP A 171 -10.84 14.36 8.77
CA TRP A 171 -10.19 14.12 10.07
C TRP A 171 -10.01 15.38 10.92
N ARG A 172 -10.39 16.57 10.43
CA ARG A 172 -10.57 17.73 11.32
C ARG A 172 -11.71 17.42 12.29
N ALA A 173 -11.36 17.00 13.51
CA ALA A 173 -12.26 17.08 14.64
C ALA A 173 -12.76 18.54 14.76
N PRO A 174 -14.05 18.77 15.02
CA PRO A 174 -14.47 20.09 15.46
C PRO A 174 -13.67 20.43 16.72
N ALA A 175 -13.03 21.61 16.70
CA ALA A 175 -12.29 22.16 17.82
C ALA A 175 -13.22 22.39 19.03
#